data_AF-A0A3S5AW10-F1
#
_entry.id   AF-A0A3S5AW10-F1
#
_cell.length_a   1.000
_cell.length_b   1.000
_cell.length_c   1.000
_cell.angle_alpha   90.00
_cell.angle_beta   90.00
_cell.angle_gamma   90.00
#
_symmetry.space_group_name_H-M   'P 1'
#
loop_
_entity.id
_entity.type
_entity.pdbx_description
1 polymer ?
#
loop_
_entity_poly.entity_id
_entity_poly.type
_entity_poly.pdbx_seq_one_letter_code
_entity_poly.pdbx_strand_id
1 'polypeptide(L)'
;MKTRSNHFYSSKVDREREWKKRFDVAKQSFQQGECDVSQVKEASSMLVLYDSLQLAHKCILNSFYGYVMRRGARWYSMEMAGVVCHTGANIITKARELIEQVCQNLLYCICSFI
;
A
#
# COMPACT_ATOMS: atom_id res chain seq x y z
N MET A 1 -19.50 4.50 -5.03
CA MET A 1 -19.77 5.39 -3.87
C MET A 1 -18.48 5.68 -3.13
N LYS A 2 -17.96 6.91 -3.17
CA LYS A 2 -16.77 7.32 -2.40
C LYS A 2 -17.25 7.87 -1.05
N THR A 3 -17.12 7.10 0.02
CA THR A 3 -17.46 7.55 1.38
C THR A 3 -16.47 8.63 1.83
N ARG A 4 -16.87 9.54 2.75
CA ARG A 4 -15.99 10.62 3.26
C ARG A 4 -14.65 10.09 3.76
N SER A 5 -14.63 8.91 4.37
CA SER A 5 -13.40 8.25 4.85
C SER A 5 -12.45 7.86 3.71
N ASN A 6 -12.97 7.40 2.56
CA ASN A 6 -12.15 7.02 1.40
C ASN A 6 -11.44 8.22 0.76
N HIS A 7 -11.98 9.43 0.90
CA HIS A 7 -11.37 10.64 0.36
C HIS A 7 -10.09 11.01 1.11
N PHE A 8 -10.11 10.95 2.45
CA PHE A 8 -8.96 11.26 3.29
C PHE A 8 -7.80 10.29 3.05
N TYR A 9 -8.09 9.00 2.93
CA TYR A 9 -7.06 7.98 2.67
C TYR A 9 -6.46 8.11 1.27
N SER A 10 -7.29 8.29 0.24
CA SER A 10 -6.82 8.51 -1.14
C SER A 10 -5.87 9.69 -1.21
N SER A 11 -6.25 10.83 -0.61
CA SER A 11 -5.46 12.06 -0.69
C SER A 11 -4.04 11.92 -0.13
N LYS A 12 -3.84 11.08 0.90
CA LYS A 12 -2.51 10.84 1.49
C LYS A 12 -1.62 9.99 0.60
N VAL A 13 -2.19 8.95 -0.01
CA VAL A 13 -1.49 8.09 -0.98
C VAL A 13 -1.11 8.89 -2.23
N ASP A 14 -2.00 9.78 -2.66
CA ASP A 14 -1.75 10.68 -3.80
C ASP A 14 -0.61 11.67 -3.50
N ARG A 15 -0.55 12.20 -2.26
CA ARG A 15 0.52 13.08 -1.79
C ARG A 15 1.89 12.39 -1.74
N GLU A 16 1.97 11.18 -1.22
CA GLU A 16 3.21 10.39 -1.21
C GLU A 16 3.74 10.16 -2.63
N ARG A 17 2.86 9.78 -3.56
CA ARG A 17 3.21 9.58 -4.97
C ARG A 17 3.75 10.84 -5.63
N GLU A 18 3.15 11.99 -5.32
CA GLU A 18 3.60 13.29 -5.82
C GLU A 18 5.01 13.64 -5.31
N TRP A 19 5.28 13.46 -4.01
CA TRP A 19 6.60 13.73 -3.45
C TRP A 19 7.67 12.75 -3.95
N LYS A 20 7.32 11.50 -4.21
CA LYS A 20 8.22 10.52 -4.84
C LYS A 20 8.63 10.97 -6.25
N LYS A 21 7.69 11.44 -7.07
CA LYS A 21 7.99 12.00 -8.39
C LYS A 21 8.90 13.23 -8.30
N ARG A 22 8.63 14.15 -7.37
CA ARG A 22 9.45 15.34 -7.16
C ARG A 22 10.87 15.00 -6.72
N PHE A 23 11.03 13.98 -5.88
CA PHE A 23 12.34 13.46 -5.49
C PHE A 23 13.08 12.85 -6.67
N ASP A 24 12.41 12.05 -7.51
CA ASP A 24 13.02 11.46 -8.70
C ASP A 24 13.48 12.55 -9.70
N VAL A 25 12.67 13.59 -9.92
CA VAL A 25 13.03 14.75 -10.76
C VAL A 25 14.20 15.53 -10.16
N ALA A 26 14.17 15.84 -8.86
CA ALA A 26 15.27 16.54 -8.18
C ALA A 26 16.59 15.76 -8.19
N LYS A 27 16.51 14.42 -8.13
CA LYS A 27 17.67 13.55 -8.23
C LYS A 27 18.25 13.53 -9.65
N GLN A 28 17.38 13.55 -10.67
CA GLN A 28 17.79 13.63 -12.07
C GLN A 28 18.45 14.98 -12.41
N SER A 29 17.88 16.09 -11.95
CA SER A 29 18.47 17.43 -12.15
C SER A 29 19.77 17.63 -11.38
N PHE A 30 19.93 17.00 -10.21
CA PHE A 30 21.21 16.97 -9.49
C PHE A 30 22.28 16.19 -10.26
N GLN A 31 21.94 15.06 -10.87
CA GLN A 31 22.86 14.28 -11.71
C GLN A 31 23.26 15.02 -13.00
N GLN A 32 22.42 15.92 -13.49
CA GLN A 32 22.68 16.78 -14.65
C GLN A 32 23.47 18.05 -14.29
N GLY A 33 23.77 18.29 -13.01
CA GLY A 33 24.60 19.42 -12.55
C GLY A 33 23.86 20.76 -12.41
N GLU A 34 22.54 20.80 -12.59
CA GLU A 34 21.73 22.03 -12.52
C GLU A 34 21.12 22.31 -11.14
N CYS A 35 21.17 21.36 -10.20
CA CYS A 35 20.40 21.45 -8.94
C CYS A 35 21.27 21.60 -7.68
N ASP A 36 20.75 22.39 -6.74
CA ASP A 36 21.33 22.62 -5.43
C ASP A 36 21.06 21.45 -4.46
N VAL A 37 22.05 21.12 -3.61
CA VAL A 37 22.01 20.01 -2.64
C VAL A 37 20.86 20.18 -1.63
N SER A 38 20.49 21.43 -1.36
CA SER A 38 19.40 21.80 -0.45
C SER A 38 18.05 21.21 -0.87
N GLN A 39 17.70 21.30 -2.16
CA GLN A 39 16.39 20.87 -2.66
C GLN A 39 16.22 19.34 -2.64
N VAL A 40 17.30 18.61 -2.95
CA VAL A 40 17.30 17.14 -2.86
C VAL A 40 17.12 16.68 -1.41
N LYS A 41 17.76 17.37 -0.46
CA LYS A 41 17.65 17.07 0.97
C LYS A 41 16.24 17.34 1.51
N GLU A 42 15.61 18.44 1.08
CA GLU A 42 14.23 18.77 1.44
C GLU A 42 13.24 17.74 0.89
N ALA A 43 13.34 17.39 -0.39
CA ALA A 43 12.50 16.38 -1.03
C ALA A 43 12.65 15.00 -0.38
N SER A 44 13.89 14.60 -0.03
CA SER A 44 14.17 13.36 0.71
C SER A 44 13.53 13.37 2.11
N SER A 45 13.65 14.47 2.83
CA SER A 45 13.06 14.62 4.18
C SER A 45 11.54 14.51 4.15
N MET A 46 10.90 15.10 3.13
CA MET A 46 9.45 14.97 2.92
C MET A 46 9.04 13.54 2.58
N LEU A 47 9.82 12.83 1.76
CA LEU A 47 9.55 11.44 1.41
C LEU A 47 9.58 10.54 2.66
N VAL A 48 10.61 10.68 3.50
CA VAL A 48 10.73 9.95 4.77
C VAL A 48 9.56 10.27 5.72
N LEU A 49 9.13 11.53 5.79
CA LEU A 49 7.99 11.92 6.62
C LEU A 49 6.70 11.22 6.17
N TYR A 50 6.41 11.22 4.87
CA TYR A 50 5.20 10.58 4.35
C TYR A 50 5.24 9.07 4.47
N ASP A 51 6.39 8.43 4.25
CA ASP A 51 6.55 6.99 4.48
C ASP A 51 6.34 6.61 5.94
N SER A 52 6.96 7.37 6.86
CA SER A 52 6.77 7.20 8.31
C SER A 52 5.29 7.33 8.72
N LEU A 53 4.57 8.29 8.12
CA LEU A 53 3.15 8.50 8.39
C LEU A 53 2.29 7.32 7.89
N GLN A 54 2.62 6.75 6.72
CA GLN A 54 1.94 5.57 6.20
C GLN A 54 2.20 4.33 7.07
N LEU A 55 3.45 4.15 7.50
CA LEU A 55 3.84 3.06 8.40
C LEU A 55 3.12 3.16 9.75
N ALA A 56 3.10 4.34 10.38
CA ALA A 56 2.39 4.57 11.62
C ALA A 56 0.90 4.21 11.48
N HIS A 57 0.29 4.60 10.37
CA HIS A 57 -1.10 4.31 10.09
C HIS A 57 -1.39 2.83 9.83
N LYS A 58 -0.50 2.14 9.09
CA LYS A 58 -0.57 0.69 8.90
C LYS A 58 -0.43 -0.05 10.23
N CYS A 59 0.47 0.38 11.11
CA CYS A 59 0.64 -0.19 12.45
C CYS A 59 -0.62 -0.03 13.30
N ILE A 60 -1.28 1.13 13.24
CA ILE A 60 -2.56 1.37 13.90
C ILE A 60 -3.63 0.41 13.36
N LEU A 61 -3.81 0.31 12.05
CA LEU A 61 -4.80 -0.56 11.42
C LEU A 61 -4.56 -2.05 11.71
N ASN A 62 -3.30 -2.49 11.66
CA ASN A 62 -2.93 -3.86 12.01
C ASN A 62 -3.21 -4.15 13.49
N SER A 63 -2.97 -3.17 14.37
CA SER A 63 -3.27 -3.29 15.80
C SER A 63 -4.77 -3.31 16.08
N PHE A 64 -5.59 -2.61 15.27
CA PHE A 64 -7.05 -2.64 15.38
C PHE A 64 -7.62 -4.04 15.16
N TYR A 65 -7.06 -4.79 14.20
CA TYR A 65 -7.47 -6.17 13.97
C TYR A 65 -7.30 -7.05 15.21
N GLY A 66 -6.16 -6.93 15.90
CA GLY A 66 -5.92 -7.62 17.18
C GLY A 66 -6.74 -7.07 18.35
N TYR A 67 -7.06 -5.78 18.35
CA TYR A 67 -7.83 -5.14 19.42
C TYR A 67 -9.26 -5.69 19.51
N VAL A 68 -9.91 -5.92 18.36
CA VAL A 68 -11.28 -6.46 18.30
C VAL A 68 -11.37 -7.89 18.87
N MET A 69 -10.27 -8.65 18.87
CA MET A 69 -10.21 -10.01 19.43
C MET A 69 -9.71 -10.07 20.88
N ARG A 70 -9.35 -8.94 21.51
CA ARG A 70 -8.78 -8.92 22.87
C ARG A 70 -9.87 -9.00 23.93
N ARG A 71 -9.77 -9.99 24.84
CA ARG A 71 -10.69 -10.10 25.99
C ARG A 71 -10.62 -8.83 26.86
N GLY A 72 -11.78 -8.26 27.16
CA GLY A 72 -11.89 -7.00 27.93
C GLY A 72 -11.79 -5.71 27.10
N ALA A 73 -11.67 -5.80 25.77
CA ALA A 73 -11.78 -4.63 24.91
C ALA A 73 -13.22 -4.10 24.89
N ARG A 74 -13.38 -2.77 24.89
CA ARG A 74 -14.70 -2.12 24.80
C ARG A 74 -15.46 -2.49 23.53
N TRP A 75 -14.72 -2.83 22.46
CA TRP A 75 -15.23 -3.19 21.15
C TRP A 75 -14.82 -4.63 20.79
N TYR A 76 -14.97 -5.56 21.72
CA TYR A 76 -14.71 -6.98 21.48
C TYR A 76 -15.82 -7.59 20.61
N SER A 77 -15.46 -8.19 19.46
CA SER A 77 -16.41 -8.91 18.60
C SER A 77 -15.71 -10.01 17.81
N MET A 78 -15.96 -11.26 18.19
CA MET A 78 -15.41 -12.42 17.47
C MET A 78 -16.03 -12.56 16.07
N GLU A 79 -17.30 -12.21 15.90
CA GLU A 79 -18.00 -12.25 14.61
C GLU A 79 -17.38 -11.27 13.61
N MET A 80 -17.15 -10.02 14.03
CA MET A 80 -16.48 -9.01 13.19
C MET A 80 -15.10 -9.49 12.76
N ALA A 81 -14.36 -10.10 13.68
CA ALA A 81 -13.05 -10.64 13.40
C ALA A 81 -13.11 -11.80 12.40
N GLY A 82 -14.09 -12.70 12.54
CA GLY A 82 -14.36 -13.81 11.62
C GLY A 82 -14.71 -13.35 10.19
N VAL A 83 -15.55 -12.32 10.06
CA VAL A 83 -15.90 -11.74 8.74
C VAL A 83 -14.67 -11.18 8.03
N VAL A 84 -13.79 -10.49 8.75
CA VAL A 84 -12.54 -9.97 8.19
C VAL A 84 -11.60 -11.10 7.75
N CYS A 85 -11.42 -12.13 8.58
CA CYS A 85 -10.61 -13.31 8.22
C CYS A 85 -11.11 -13.99 6.95
N HIS A 86 -12.40 -14.31 6.92
CA HIS A 86 -13.02 -15.04 5.82
C HIS A 86 -12.96 -14.23 4.52
N THR A 87 -13.26 -12.94 4.58
CA THR A 87 -13.20 -12.05 3.42
C THR A 87 -11.76 -11.90 2.91
N GLY A 88 -10.79 -11.74 3.83
CA GLY A 88 -9.37 -11.67 3.48
C GLY A 88 -8.87 -12.95 2.82
N ALA A 89 -9.21 -14.11 3.37
CA ALA A 89 -8.87 -15.41 2.80
C ALA A 89 -9.46 -15.57 1.39
N ASN A 90 -10.74 -15.21 1.19
CA ASN A 90 -11.40 -15.32 -0.11
C ASN A 90 -10.75 -14.43 -1.18
N ILE A 91 -10.33 -13.21 -0.81
CA ILE A 91 -9.60 -12.31 -1.74
C ILE A 91 -8.27 -12.94 -2.16
N ILE A 92 -7.50 -13.49 -1.21
CA ILE A 92 -6.20 -14.10 -1.49
C ILE A 92 -6.37 -15.33 -2.37
N THR A 93 -7.33 -16.20 -2.05
CA THR A 93 -7.60 -17.41 -2.84
C THR A 93 -7.99 -17.06 -4.28
N LYS A 94 -8.89 -16.10 -4.48
CA LYS A 94 -9.28 -15.64 -5.82
C LYS A 94 -8.12 -15.03 -6.59
N ALA A 95 -7.28 -14.23 -5.92
CA ALA A 95 -6.09 -13.66 -6.56
C ALA A 95 -5.11 -14.77 -7.00
N ARG A 96 -4.92 -15.81 -6.18
CA ARG A 96 -4.10 -16.98 -6.53
C ARG A 96 -4.66 -17.72 -7.75
N GLU A 97 -5.96 -17.98 -7.78
CA GLU A 97 -6.63 -18.64 -8.91
C GLU A 97 -6.45 -17.87 -10.21
N LEU A 98 -6.60 -16.54 -10.18
CA LEU A 98 -6.37 -15.68 -11.35
C LEU A 98 -4.90 -15.74 -11.83
N ILE A 99 -3.95 -15.71 -10.90
CA ILE A 99 -2.52 -15.82 -11.24
C ILE A 99 -2.22 -17.19 -11.85
N GLU A 100 -2.76 -18.27 -11.29
CA GLU A 100 -2.58 -19.63 -11.80
C GLU A 100 -3.15 -19.80 -13.21
N GLN A 101 -4.34 -19.26 -13.48
CA GLN A 101 -4.94 -19.26 -14.82
C GLN A 101 -4.06 -18.53 -15.83
N VAL A 102 -3.56 -17.34 -15.49
CA VAL A 102 -2.67 -16.57 -16.38
C VAL A 102 -1.34 -17.31 -16.61
N CYS A 103 -0.73 -17.85 -15.55
CA CYS A 103 0.54 -18.57 -15.64
C CYS A 103 0.42 -19.88 -16.43
N GLN A 104 -0.66 -20.66 -16.22
CA GLN A 104 -0.91 -21.87 -17.00
C GLN A 104 -1.10 -21.53 -18.48
N ASN A 105 -1.92 -20.52 -18.80
CA ASN A 105 -2.16 -20.08 -20.18
C ASN A 105 -0.85 -19.63 -20.87
N LEU A 106 0.02 -18.91 -20.16
CA LEU A 106 1.34 -18.53 -20.68
C LEU A 106 2.24 -19.75 -20.94
N LEU A 107 2.24 -20.74 -20.04
CA LEU A 107 3.03 -21.96 -20.20
C LEU A 107 2.56 -22.78 -21.42
N TYR A 108 1.24 -22.92 -21.61
CA TYR A 108 0.68 -23.58 -22.80
C TYR A 108 1.00 -22.85 -24.10
N CYS A 109 0.99 -21.50 -24.09
CA CYS A 109 1.39 -20.71 -25.25
C CYS A 109 2.86 -20.90 -25.62
N ILE A 110 3.76 -20.97 -24.64
CA ILE A 110 5.21 -21.18 -24.89
C ILE A 110 5.47 -22.61 -25.38
N CYS A 111 4.85 -23.62 -24.77
CA CYS A 111 5.00 -25.02 -25.19
C CYS A 111 4.35 -25.34 -26.54
N SER A 112 3.39 -24.53 -27.02
CA SER A 112 2.80 -24.70 -28.37
C SER A 112 3.61 -24.00 -29.47
N PHE A 113 4.61 -23.17 -29.11
CA PHE A 113 5.46 -22.42 -30.02
C PHE A 113 6.89 -23.02 -30.19
N ILE A 114 7.20 -24.07 -29.42
CA ILE A 114 8.42 -24.91 -29.54
C ILE A 114 8.01 -26.23 -30.17
#